data_AF-A0A3A5WK46-F1
#
_entry.id   AF-A0A3A5WK46-F1
#
_cell.length_a   1.000
_cell.length_b   1.000
_cell.length_c   1.000
_cell.angle_alpha   90.00
_cell.angle_beta   90.00
_cell.angle_gamma   90.00
#
_symmetry.space_group_name_H-M   'P 1'
#
loop_
_entity.id
_entity.type
_entity.pdbx_description
1 polymer ?
#
loop_
_entity_poly.entity_id
_entity_poly.type
_entity_poly.pdbx_seq_one_letter_code
_entity_poly.pdbx_strand_id
1 'polypeptide(L)'
;MKIAIHHRIGSFSDAWIEYCRDNHIPYKVVDAYKYDIIDQLTDCDIFMWHHHHAIYKDTLFAKQLLCTLQIAGKKVFPDVNTGFTFDDKVAQKYLLEAVNVPLVLF
;
A
#
# COMPACT_ATOMS: atom_id res chain seq x y z
N MET A 1 -14.59 -10.31 -7.05
CA MET A 1 -13.71 -9.18 -6.71
C MET A 1 -13.98 -8.76 -5.28
N LYS A 2 -13.07 -9.11 -4.36
CA LYS A 2 -13.11 -8.76 -2.94
C LYS A 2 -11.84 -8.01 -2.54
N ILE A 3 -12.00 -6.87 -1.85
CA ILE A 3 -10.90 -5.98 -1.48
C ILE A 3 -10.58 -6.15 0.00
N ALA A 4 -9.34 -6.53 0.33
CA ALA A 4 -8.83 -6.45 1.69
C ALA A 4 -8.27 -5.05 1.95
N ILE A 5 -8.64 -4.44 3.09
CA ILE A 5 -8.21 -3.09 3.47
C ILE A 5 -7.56 -3.14 4.84
N HIS A 6 -6.28 -2.74 4.93
CA HIS A 6 -5.69 -2.44 6.22
C HIS A 6 -6.26 -1.13 6.76
N HIS A 7 -7.05 -1.23 7.83
CA HIS A 7 -7.77 -0.08 8.38
C HIS A 7 -7.00 0.60 9.50
N ARG A 8 -6.91 1.93 9.40
CA ARG A 8 -6.48 2.83 10.48
C ARG A 8 -7.41 4.02 10.48
N ILE A 9 -8.05 4.29 11.61
CA ILE A 9 -8.93 5.46 11.80
C ILE A 9 -8.16 6.75 11.46
N GLY A 10 -8.81 7.68 10.77
CA GLY A 10 -8.23 8.94 10.34
C GLY A 10 -7.24 8.78 9.18
N SER A 11 -7.34 7.68 8.42
CA SER A 11 -6.53 7.43 7.23
C SER A 11 -7.41 7.29 6.00
N PHE A 12 -6.81 7.21 4.80
CA PHE A 12 -7.59 7.00 3.57
C PHE A 12 -8.44 5.71 3.59
N SER A 13 -8.12 4.75 4.48
CA SER A 13 -8.95 3.55 4.64
C SER A 13 -10.39 3.85 5.00
N ASP A 14 -10.66 4.96 5.71
CA ASP A 14 -12.01 5.34 6.13
C ASP A 14 -12.87 5.60 4.89
N ALA A 15 -12.39 6.46 4.00
CA ALA A 15 -13.06 6.78 2.74
C ALA A 15 -13.15 5.56 1.80
N TRP A 16 -12.14 4.69 1.77
CA TRP A 16 -12.19 3.46 0.96
C TRP A 16 -13.27 2.49 1.44
N ILE A 17 -13.41 2.33 2.75
CA ILE A 17 -14.43 1.47 3.35
C ILE A 17 -15.83 2.05 3.09
N GLU A 18 -16.01 3.36 3.30
CA GLU A 18 -17.27 4.04 2.97
C GLU A 18 -17.62 3.87 1.50
N TYR A 19 -16.67 4.11 0.60
CA TYR A 19 -16.87 3.91 -0.83
C TYR A 19 -17.26 2.46 -1.17
N CYS A 20 -16.60 1.47 -0.59
CA CYS A 20 -16.93 0.06 -0.82
C CYS A 20 -18.34 -0.27 -0.32
N ARG A 21 -18.73 0.25 0.85
CA ARG A 21 -20.07 0.08 1.41
C ARG A 21 -21.13 0.72 0.50
N ASP A 22 -20.94 1.97 0.11
CA ASP A 22 -21.94 2.75 -0.62
C ASP A 22 -22.14 2.21 -2.06
N ASN A 23 -21.09 1.62 -2.63
CA ASN A 23 -21.12 1.01 -3.96
C ASN A 23 -21.33 -0.51 -3.95
N HIS A 24 -21.65 -1.11 -2.80
CA HIS A 24 -21.85 -2.56 -2.64
C HIS A 24 -20.68 -3.42 -3.16
N ILE A 25 -19.45 -2.92 -3.03
CA ILE A 25 -18.23 -3.63 -3.40
C ILE A 25 -17.84 -4.54 -2.22
N PRO A 26 -17.69 -5.87 -2.43
CA PRO A 26 -17.25 -6.76 -1.36
C PRO A 26 -15.87 -6.37 -0.83
N TYR A 27 -15.77 -6.18 0.48
CA TYR A 27 -14.50 -5.86 1.14
C TYR A 27 -14.35 -6.62 2.46
N LYS A 28 -13.12 -6.62 2.98
CA LYS A 28 -12.73 -7.20 4.26
C LYS A 28 -11.74 -6.27 4.92
N VAL A 29 -12.00 -5.89 6.17
CA VAL A 29 -11.01 -5.18 6.97
C VAL A 29 -10.03 -6.20 7.54
N VAL A 30 -8.73 -5.93 7.39
CA VAL A 30 -7.65 -6.79 7.89
C VAL A 30 -6.64 -5.96 8.67
N ASP A 31 -5.83 -6.63 9.48
CA ASP A 31 -4.69 -6.02 10.17
C ASP A 31 -3.39 -6.62 9.61
N ALA A 32 -2.60 -5.79 8.92
CA ALA A 32 -1.38 -6.20 8.24
C ALA A 32 -0.31 -6.70 9.22
N TYR A 33 -0.43 -6.35 10.51
CA TYR A 33 0.49 -6.77 11.56
C TYR A 33 0.14 -8.12 12.19
N LYS A 34 -0.96 -8.75 11.76
CA LYS A 34 -1.31 -10.10 12.23
C LYS A 34 -0.40 -11.13 11.59
N TYR A 35 -0.02 -12.13 12.38
CA TYR A 35 0.90 -13.19 11.95
C TYR A 35 0.34 -14.06 10.81
N ASP A 36 -0.99 -14.12 10.68
CA ASP A 36 -1.74 -14.87 9.68
C ASP A 36 -2.23 -13.99 8.51
N ILE A 37 -1.62 -12.82 8.30
CA ILE A 37 -2.05 -11.88 7.25
C ILE A 37 -2.16 -12.54 5.86
N ILE A 38 -1.26 -13.45 5.51
CA ILE A 38 -1.31 -14.16 4.22
C ILE A 38 -2.59 -14.99 4.10
N ASP A 39 -2.95 -15.73 5.15
CA ASP A 39 -4.16 -16.55 5.18
C ASP A 39 -5.42 -15.69 5.15
N GLN A 40 -5.41 -14.55 5.86
CA GLN A 40 -6.50 -13.58 5.83
C GLN A 40 -6.74 -12.99 4.42
N LEU A 41 -5.76 -13.02 3.52
CA LEU A 41 -5.86 -12.46 2.17
C LEU A 41 -6.21 -13.51 1.11
N THR A 42 -6.36 -14.79 1.48
CA THR A 42 -6.63 -15.89 0.54
C THR A 42 -7.95 -15.73 -0.22
N ASP A 43 -8.98 -15.21 0.45
CA ASP A 43 -10.32 -14.98 -0.12
C ASP A 43 -10.47 -13.59 -0.78
N CYS A 44 -9.37 -12.83 -0.90
CA CYS A 44 -9.37 -11.47 -1.42
C CYS A 44 -8.56 -11.35 -2.72
N ASP A 45 -9.10 -10.62 -3.69
CA ASP A 45 -8.46 -10.40 -5.00
C ASP A 45 -7.44 -9.25 -4.95
N ILE A 46 -7.68 -8.25 -4.08
CA ILE A 46 -6.91 -7.02 -3.97
C ILE A 46 -6.58 -6.77 -2.49
N PHE A 47 -5.38 -6.26 -2.19
CA PHE A 47 -5.02 -5.74 -0.87
C PHE A 47 -4.64 -4.25 -0.95
N MET A 48 -5.24 -3.42 -0.09
CA MET A 48 -5.00 -1.98 -0.03
C MET A 48 -4.51 -1.56 1.34
N TRP A 49 -3.44 -0.77 1.37
CA TRP A 49 -2.88 -0.25 2.62
C TRP A 49 -2.38 1.19 2.45
N HIS A 50 -3.04 2.13 3.14
CA HIS A 50 -2.52 3.49 3.32
C HIS A 50 -1.47 3.53 4.45
N HIS A 51 -0.28 3.00 4.17
CA HIS A 51 0.85 3.04 5.10
C HIS A 51 1.39 4.48 5.21
N HIS A 52 1.86 4.87 6.40
CA HIS A 52 2.21 6.25 6.71
C HIS A 52 3.67 6.37 7.17
N HIS A 53 4.39 7.32 6.57
CA HIS A 53 5.82 7.52 6.83
C HIS A 53 6.15 7.89 8.29
N ALA A 54 5.25 8.59 8.99
CA ALA A 54 5.44 8.88 10.42
C ALA A 54 5.22 7.67 11.36
N ILE A 55 4.78 6.52 10.86
CA ILE A 55 4.58 5.31 11.68
C ILE A 55 5.77 4.38 11.43
N TYR A 56 6.59 4.17 12.46
CA TYR A 56 7.83 3.39 12.33
C TYR A 56 7.59 1.93 11.85
N LYS A 57 6.47 1.34 12.25
CA LYS A 57 6.11 -0.02 11.81
C LYS A 57 5.81 -0.06 10.32
N ASP A 58 5.09 0.95 9.83
CA ASP A 58 4.72 1.09 8.43
C ASP A 58 5.98 1.28 7.57
N THR A 59 6.91 2.14 7.99
CA THR A 59 8.17 2.39 7.27
C THR A 59 9.06 1.15 7.20
N LEU A 60 9.05 0.32 8.25
CA LEU A 60 9.87 -0.88 8.33
C LEU A 60 9.31 -2.06 7.52
N PHE A 61 7.99 -2.19 7.41
CA PHE A 61 7.34 -3.44 6.98
C PHE A 61 6.41 -3.31 5.75
N ALA A 62 5.80 -2.14 5.52
CA ALA A 62 4.72 -2.06 4.54
C ALA A 62 5.17 -2.37 3.11
N LYS A 63 6.32 -1.81 2.70
CA LYS A 63 6.88 -2.04 1.36
C LYS A 63 7.22 -3.53 1.14
N GLN A 64 7.69 -4.23 2.17
CA GLN A 64 8.05 -5.65 2.11
C GLN A 64 6.79 -6.50 1.90
N LEU A 65 5.74 -6.31 2.71
CA LEU A 65 4.51 -7.07 2.56
C LEU A 65 3.86 -6.82 1.18
N LEU A 66 3.74 -5.56 0.77
CA LEU A 66 3.16 -5.18 -0.52
C LEU A 66 3.92 -5.81 -1.69
N CYS A 67 5.26 -5.75 -1.66
CA CYS A 67 6.12 -6.37 -2.66
C CYS A 67 5.96 -7.90 -2.69
N THR A 68 5.97 -8.57 -1.52
CA THR A 68 5.76 -10.02 -1.42
C THR A 68 4.42 -10.44 -2.03
N LEU A 69 3.33 -9.73 -1.70
CA LEU A 69 1.99 -10.00 -2.23
C LEU A 69 1.93 -9.78 -3.75
N GLN A 70 2.57 -8.72 -4.25
CA GLN A 70 2.64 -8.44 -5.68
C GLN A 70 3.41 -9.52 -6.45
N ILE A 71 4.57 -9.96 -5.92
CA ILE A 71 5.34 -11.07 -6.49
C ILE A 71 4.52 -12.36 -6.49
N ALA A 72 3.74 -12.60 -5.44
CA ALA A 72 2.82 -13.73 -5.35
C ALA A 72 1.58 -13.61 -6.27
N GLY A 73 1.50 -12.57 -7.12
CA GLY A 73 0.43 -12.37 -8.09
C GLY A 73 -0.82 -11.69 -7.56
N LYS A 74 -0.81 -11.19 -6.32
CA LYS A 74 -1.94 -10.42 -5.76
C LYS A 74 -1.87 -8.97 -6.23
N LYS A 75 -3.01 -8.39 -6.59
CA LYS A 75 -3.10 -6.95 -6.86
C LYS A 75 -3.00 -6.18 -5.54
N VAL A 76 -2.12 -5.19 -5.49
CA VAL A 76 -1.89 -4.39 -4.29
C VAL A 76 -2.00 -2.91 -4.59
N PHE A 77 -2.34 -2.12 -3.57
CA PHE A 77 -2.21 -0.67 -3.60
C PHE A 77 -1.61 -0.16 -2.28
N PRO A 78 -0.53 0.64 -2.32
CA PRO A 78 0.28 0.92 -3.51
C PRO A 78 1.03 -0.33 -4.02
N ASP A 79 1.39 -0.32 -5.30
CA ASP A 79 2.27 -1.34 -5.89
C ASP A 79 3.73 -0.86 -5.88
N VAL A 80 4.68 -1.74 -6.21
CA VAL A 80 6.11 -1.38 -6.20
C VAL A 80 6.40 -0.17 -7.09
N ASN A 81 5.81 -0.09 -8.27
CA ASN A 81 6.08 0.99 -9.23
C ASN A 81 5.56 2.35 -8.75
N THR A 82 4.44 2.35 -8.02
CA THR A 82 3.81 3.55 -7.48
C THR A 82 4.32 3.93 -6.08
N GLY A 83 4.87 2.97 -5.33
CA GLY A 83 5.24 3.14 -3.92
C GLY A 83 6.73 3.12 -3.61
N PHE A 84 7.63 2.66 -4.50
CA PHE A 84 9.04 2.45 -4.14
C PHE A 84 9.75 3.73 -3.69
N THR A 85 9.46 4.86 -4.34
CA THR A 85 10.01 6.19 -4.01
C THR A 85 9.28 6.91 -2.87
N PHE A 86 8.20 6.33 -2.33
CA PHE A 86 7.43 6.99 -1.27
C PHE A 86 8.31 7.27 -0.05
N ASP A 87 8.32 8.55 0.35
CA ASP A 87 9.10 9.14 1.43
C ASP A 87 10.62 8.88 1.41
N ASP A 88 11.16 8.50 0.25
CA ASP A 88 12.60 8.31 0.04
C ASP A 88 13.12 9.38 -0.92
N LYS A 89 13.73 10.43 -0.37
CA LYS A 89 14.27 11.55 -1.14
C LYS A 89 15.44 11.15 -2.04
N VAL A 90 16.21 10.14 -1.64
CA VAL A 90 17.34 9.64 -2.44
C VAL A 90 16.81 8.86 -3.63
N ALA A 91 15.85 7.96 -3.42
CA ALA A 91 15.20 7.22 -4.50
C ALA A 91 14.43 8.16 -5.46
N GLN A 92 13.75 9.18 -4.94
CA GLN A 92 13.09 10.21 -5.76
C GLN A 92 14.10 10.93 -6.65
N LYS A 93 15.23 11.41 -6.09
CA LYS A 93 16.30 12.06 -6.84
C LYS A 93 16.83 11.15 -7.95
N TYR A 94 17.20 9.91 -7.62
CA TYR A 94 17.77 8.98 -8.60
C TYR A 94 16.79 8.61 -9.70
N LEU A 95 15.49 8.46 -9.40
CA LEU A 95 14.48 8.26 -10.43
C LEU A 95 14.45 9.43 -11.40
N LEU A 96 14.41 10.67 -10.88
CA LEU A 96 14.35 11.87 -11.70
C LEU A 96 15.62 12.07 -12.54
N GLU A 97 16.80 11.78 -11.99
CA GLU A 97 18.07 11.78 -12.74
C GLU A 97 18.05 10.71 -13.84
N ALA A 98 17.60 9.49 -13.53
CA ALA A 98 17.55 8.39 -14.49
C ALA A 98 16.62 8.65 -15.68
N VAL A 99 15.56 9.45 -15.48
CA VAL A 99 14.63 9.84 -16.55
C VAL A 99 14.89 11.24 -17.15
N ASN A 100 16.04 11.85 -16.82
CA ASN A 100 16.46 13.19 -17.30
C ASN A 100 15.43 14.30 -17.03
N VAL A 101 14.74 14.26 -15.89
CA VAL A 101 13.84 15.34 -15.47
C VAL A 101 14.66 16.51 -14.94
N PRO A 102 14.35 17.77 -15.30
CA PRO A 102 15.01 18.95 -14.74
C PRO A 102 14.88 19.00 -13.21
N LEU A 103 16.01 19.10 -12.51
CA LEU A 103 16.08 19.20 -11.06
C LEU A 103 16.52 20.60 -10.63
N VAL A 104 15.87 21.12 -9.58
CA VAL A 104 16.42 22.26 -8.83
C VAL A 104 17.46 21.69 -7.88
N LEU A 105 18.73 21.94 -8.19
CA LEU A 105 19.83 21.67 -7.26
C LEU A 105 19.85 22.81 -6.25
N PHE A 106 19.67 22.48 -4.97
CA PHE A 106 19.87 23.40 -3.84
C PHE A 106 21.28 23.26 -3.29
#